data_AF-A0A844G5J4-F1
#
_entry.id   AF-A0A844G5J4-F1
#
_cell.length_a   1.000
_cell.length_b   1.000
_cell.length_c   1.000
_cell.angle_alpha   90.00
_cell.angle_beta   90.00
_cell.angle_gamma   90.00
#
_symmetry.space_group_name_H-M   'P 1'
#
loop_
_entity.id
_entity.type
_entity.pdbx_description
1 polymer ?
#
loop_
_entity_poly.entity_id
_entity_poly.type
_entity_poly.pdbx_seq_one_letter_code
_entity_poly.pdbx_strand_id
1 'polypeptide(L)'
;MKICEICKKTISEDEVFGVDKHESVCFECAEAEALKAKEEKREIQITHGEFAEAWSLCQWCDSLFPESELQEERDLGYLCGHCISAISSRGEEVWLKN
;
A
#
# COMPACT_ATOMS: atom_id res chain seq x y z
N MET A 1 -0.98 -4.22 22.73
CA MET A 1 -2.25 -3.93 22.04
C MET A 1 -2.44 -2.42 21.94
N LYS A 2 -2.87 -1.92 20.79
CA LYS A 2 -3.18 -0.50 20.55
C LYS A 2 -4.63 -0.35 20.06
N ILE A 3 -5.11 0.89 19.94
CA ILE A 3 -6.44 1.21 19.42
C ILE A 3 -6.27 1.98 18.12
N CYS A 4 -6.89 1.50 17.04
CA CYS A 4 -6.89 2.20 15.77
C CYS A 4 -7.52 3.59 15.93
N GLU A 5 -6.81 4.64 15.52
CA GLU A 5 -7.24 6.03 15.64
C GLU A 5 -8.46 6.36 14.78
N ILE A 6 -8.70 5.59 13.71
CA ILE A 6 -9.81 5.78 12.77
C ILE A 6 -11.05 5.00 13.23
N CYS A 7 -10.98 3.67 13.25
CA CYS A 7 -12.15 2.81 13.50
C CYS A 7 -12.34 2.40 14.97
N LYS A 8 -11.41 2.76 15.86
CA LYS A 8 -11.43 2.46 17.31
C LYS A 8 -11.40 0.96 17.67
N LYS A 9 -11.14 0.07 16.70
CA LYS A 9 -10.88 -1.35 16.96
C LYS A 9 -9.53 -1.55 17.65
N THR A 10 -9.42 -2.61 18.46
CA THR A 10 -8.14 -3.06 19.03
C THR A 10 -7.29 -3.71 17.95
N ILE A 11 -6.00 -3.40 17.96
CA ILE A 11 -4.99 -3.94 17.04
C ILE A 11 -3.79 -4.50 17.81
N SER A 12 -3.17 -5.54 17.25
CA SER A 12 -1.88 -6.04 17.73
C SER A 12 -0.82 -4.95 17.59
N GLU A 13 0.21 -4.98 18.43
CA GLU A 13 1.35 -4.06 18.31
C GLU A 13 2.14 -4.30 17.02
N ASP A 14 2.18 -5.55 16.56
CA ASP A 14 2.87 -5.95 15.33
C ASP A 14 2.08 -5.62 14.05
N GLU A 15 0.86 -5.10 14.16
CA GLU A 15 -0.04 -4.82 13.02
C GLU A 15 -0.42 -3.33 12.95
N VAL A 16 0.42 -2.47 13.53
CA VAL A 16 0.19 -1.02 13.58
C VAL A 16 0.80 -0.34 12.37
N PHE A 17 0.00 0.47 11.69
CA PHE A 17 0.41 1.32 10.59
C PHE A 17 0.40 2.80 11.01
N GLY A 18 1.37 3.55 10.52
CA GLY A 18 1.33 5.00 10.46
C GLY A 18 0.67 5.45 9.15
N VAL A 19 -0.21 6.44 9.20
CA VAL A 19 -0.89 7.04 8.05
C VAL A 19 -0.92 8.55 8.22
N ASP A 20 -0.08 9.27 7.47
CA ASP A 20 0.16 10.70 7.61
C ASP A 20 0.42 11.13 9.08
N LYS A 21 -0.58 11.70 9.74
CA LYS A 21 -0.54 12.18 11.14
C LYS A 21 -1.01 11.15 12.17
N HIS A 22 -1.55 10.02 11.73
CA HIS A 22 -2.04 8.96 12.59
C HIS A 22 -0.93 7.94 12.80
N GLU A 23 -0.59 7.65 14.06
CA GLU A 23 0.50 6.74 14.41
C GLU A 23 0.00 5.33 14.70
N SER A 24 -1.30 5.18 14.96
CA SER A 24 -1.90 3.89 15.27
C SER A 24 -3.12 3.60 14.40
N VAL A 25 -2.90 2.98 13.25
CA VAL A 25 -3.94 2.62 12.27
C VAL A 25 -3.91 1.13 11.99
N CYS A 26 -5.08 0.50 11.87
CA CYS A 26 -5.18 -0.90 11.45
C CYS A 26 -5.04 -1.03 9.93
N PHE A 27 -4.60 -2.19 9.45
CA PHE A 27 -4.46 -2.47 8.01
C PHE A 27 -5.68 -2.03 7.18
N GLU A 28 -6.90 -2.45 7.57
CA GLU A 28 -8.13 -2.11 6.85
C GLU A 28 -8.33 -0.59 6.67
N CYS A 29 -7.97 0.21 7.67
CA CYS A 29 -8.12 1.67 7.61
C CYS A 29 -6.98 2.32 6.83
N ALA A 30 -5.76 1.77 6.90
CA ALA A 30 -4.65 2.24 6.10
C ALA A 30 -4.93 2.02 4.59
N GLU A 31 -5.40 0.82 4.22
CA GLU A 31 -5.80 0.52 2.84
C GLU A 31 -6.96 1.41 2.38
N ALA A 32 -7.99 1.62 3.20
CA ALA A 32 -9.10 2.51 2.87
C ALA A 32 -8.65 3.98 2.65
N GLU A 33 -7.75 4.49 3.49
CA GLU A 33 -7.19 5.84 3.31
C GLU A 33 -6.30 5.93 2.06
N ALA A 34 -5.55 4.87 1.73
CA ALA A 34 -4.76 4.81 0.51
C ALA A 34 -5.65 4.84 -0.75
N LEU A 35 -6.75 4.09 -0.74
CA LEU A 35 -7.73 4.08 -1.84
C LEU A 35 -8.37 5.44 -2.03
N LYS A 36 -8.81 6.05 -0.93
CA LYS A 36 -9.35 7.41 -0.95
C LYS A 36 -8.32 8.42 -1.48
N ALA A 37 -7.05 8.29 -1.08
CA ALA A 37 -5.98 9.13 -1.59
C ALA A 37 -5.79 9.00 -3.11
N LYS A 38 -5.82 7.78 -3.64
CA LYS A 38 -5.77 7.48 -5.08
C LYS A 38 -6.93 8.14 -5.82
N GLU A 39 -8.16 7.99 -5.33
CA GLU A 39 -9.36 8.61 -5.92
C GLU A 39 -9.27 10.14 -5.94
N GLU A 40 -8.78 10.72 -4.85
CA GLU A 40 -8.58 12.17 -4.69
C GLU A 40 -7.33 12.70 -5.41
N LYS A 41 -6.52 11.82 -6.01
CA LYS A 41 -5.21 12.13 -6.61
C LYS A 41 -4.29 12.91 -5.67
N ARG A 42 -4.31 12.55 -4.38
CA ARG A 42 -3.43 13.12 -3.36
C ARG A 42 -2.34 12.12 -2.98
N GLU A 43 -1.21 12.66 -2.53
CA GLU A 43 -0.18 11.87 -1.89
C GLU A 43 -0.66 11.45 -0.49
N ILE A 44 -0.17 10.30 -0.03
CA ILE A 44 -0.39 9.77 1.31
C ILE A 44 0.88 9.02 1.73
N GLN A 45 1.30 9.21 2.97
CA GLN A 45 2.42 8.46 3.53
C GLN A 45 1.87 7.35 4.43
N ILE A 46 2.20 6.10 4.10
CA ILE A 46 1.87 4.94 4.92
C ILE A 46 3.14 4.19 5.28
N THR A 47 3.31 3.91 6.57
CA THR A 47 4.49 3.22 7.09
C THR A 47 4.13 2.12 8.06
N HIS A 48 4.96 1.08 8.15
CA HIS A 48 4.76 -0.03 9.07
C HIS A 48 6.04 -0.42 9.80
N GLY A 49 5.88 -0.90 11.05
CA GLY A 49 6.96 -1.46 11.86
C GLY A 49 7.96 -0.44 12.41
N GLU A 50 8.94 -0.93 13.17
CA GLU A 50 9.97 -0.11 13.84
C GLU A 50 10.86 0.68 12.88
N PHE A 51 11.03 0.18 11.65
CA PHE A 51 11.86 0.79 10.62
C PHE A 51 11.10 1.76 9.71
N ALA A 52 9.81 2.01 9.98
CA ALA A 52 8.93 2.82 9.15
C ALA A 52 9.02 2.41 7.66
N GLU A 53 8.93 1.10 7.40
CA GLU A 53 8.91 0.59 6.02
C GLU A 53 7.74 1.25 5.28
N ALA A 54 8.00 1.77 4.08
CA ALA A 54 6.98 2.44 3.27
C ALA A 54 6.04 1.41 2.63
N TRP A 55 4.76 1.74 2.60
CA TRP A 55 3.70 0.92 2.01
C TRP A 55 2.89 1.73 1.02
N SER A 56 2.55 1.09 -0.10
CA SER A 56 1.89 1.72 -1.24
C SER A 56 0.87 0.77 -1.88
N LEU A 57 -0.07 1.33 -2.64
CA LEU A 57 -1.04 0.52 -3.39
C LEU A 57 -0.43 -0.04 -4.67
N CYS A 58 -0.72 -1.31 -4.94
CA CYS A 58 -0.63 -1.83 -6.30
C CYS A 58 -1.66 -1.10 -7.17
N GLN A 59 -1.20 -0.44 -8.23
CA GLN A 59 -2.05 0.38 -9.09
C GLN A 59 -3.06 -0.43 -9.89
N TRP A 60 -2.89 -1.75 -9.96
CA TRP A 60 -3.75 -2.66 -10.70
C TRP A 60 -4.79 -3.37 -9.82
N CYS A 61 -4.39 -3.95 -8.70
CA CYS A 61 -5.31 -4.70 -7.83
C CYS A 61 -5.81 -3.92 -6.63
N ASP A 62 -5.35 -2.68 -6.44
CA ASP A 62 -5.80 -1.78 -5.38
C ASP A 62 -5.57 -2.30 -3.95
N SER A 63 -4.70 -3.30 -3.77
CA SER A 63 -4.32 -3.79 -2.45
C SER A 63 -3.05 -3.11 -1.96
N LEU A 64 -2.94 -2.95 -0.64
CA LEU A 64 -1.80 -2.32 0.02
C LEU A 64 -0.65 -3.32 0.23
N PHE A 65 0.57 -2.95 -0.17
CA PHE A 65 1.77 -3.78 -0.04
C PHE A 65 2.94 -2.96 0.53
N PRO A 66 3.93 -3.62 1.15
CA PRO A 66 5.24 -3.01 1.35
C PRO A 66 5.82 -2.57 0.00
N GLU A 67 6.45 -1.40 -0.07
CA GLU A 67 7.09 -0.93 -1.30
C GLU A 67 8.21 -1.86 -1.77
N SER A 68 8.83 -2.61 -0.85
CA SER A 68 9.82 -3.65 -1.16
C SER A 68 9.25 -4.82 -1.99
N GLU A 69 7.93 -5.01 -1.99
CA GLU A 69 7.22 -6.03 -2.78
C GLU A 69 6.61 -5.47 -4.08
N LEU A 70 6.72 -4.17 -4.31
CA LEU A 70 6.23 -3.50 -5.50
C LEU A 70 7.37 -3.23 -6.48
N GLN A 71 7.04 -3.23 -7.77
CA GLN A 71 7.94 -2.78 -8.83
C GLN A 71 7.27 -1.66 -9.58
N GLU A 72 8.00 -0.57 -9.80
CA GLU A 72 7.47 0.58 -10.54
C GLU A 72 7.48 0.26 -12.04
N GLU A 73 6.30 0.17 -12.64
CA GLU A 73 6.09 0.06 -14.08
C GLU A 73 5.95 1.47 -14.67
N ARG A 74 6.47 1.66 -15.89
CA ARG A 74 6.59 2.96 -16.53
C ARG A 74 5.28 3.73 -16.65
N ASP A 75 4.21 3.07 -17.08
CA ASP A 75 2.94 3.68 -17.47
C ASP A 75 1.84 3.45 -16.41
N LEU A 76 1.95 2.35 -15.65
CA LEU A 76 0.97 1.92 -14.65
C LEU A 76 1.37 2.27 -13.22
N GLY A 77 2.62 2.66 -12.98
CA GLY A 77 3.14 2.92 -11.63
C GLY A 77 3.45 1.63 -10.86
N TYR A 78 3.34 1.65 -9.53
CA TYR A 78 3.68 0.50 -8.70
C TYR A 78 2.76 -0.70 -8.92
N LEU A 79 3.34 -1.87 -9.24
CA LEU A 79 2.64 -3.13 -9.42
C LEU A 79 3.23 -4.21 -8.53
N CYS A 80 2.37 -5.06 -7.95
CA CYS A 80 2.82 -6.25 -7.24
C CYS A 80 3.21 -7.37 -8.22
N GLY A 81 4.05 -8.30 -7.76
CA GLY A 81 4.55 -9.41 -8.59
C GLY A 81 3.46 -10.29 -9.20
N HIS A 82 2.31 -10.45 -8.51
CA HIS A 82 1.17 -11.19 -9.05
C HIS A 82 0.52 -10.48 -10.24
N CYS A 83 0.34 -9.16 -10.18
CA CYS A 83 -0.22 -8.38 -11.28
C CYS A 83 0.74 -8.35 -12.48
N ILE A 84 2.03 -8.17 -12.25
CA ILE A 84 3.07 -8.22 -13.30
C ILE A 84 3.05 -9.58 -14.02
N SER A 85 2.99 -10.67 -13.26
CA SER A 85 2.93 -12.02 -13.81
C SER A 85 1.65 -12.23 -14.62
N ALA A 86 0.51 -11.71 -14.14
CA ALA A 86 -0.77 -11.81 -14.83
C ALA A 86 -0.79 -11.03 -16.15
N ILE A 87 -0.26 -9.81 -16.19
CA ILE A 87 -0.12 -9.00 -17.42
C ILE A 87 0.78 -9.71 -18.42
N SER A 88 1.96 -10.15 -17.97
CA SER A 88 2.92 -10.87 -18.82
C SER A 88 2.33 -12.14 -19.43
N SER A 89 1.51 -12.88 -18.66
CA SER A 89 0.86 -14.11 -19.14
C SER A 89 -0.16 -13.88 -20.27
N ARG A 90 -0.65 -12.65 -20.43
CA ARG A 90 -1.56 -12.24 -21.51
C ARG A 90 -0.81 -11.83 -22.77
N GLY A 91 0.53 -11.85 -22.75
CA GLY A 91 1.38 -11.41 -23.85
C GLY A 91 1.56 -9.89 -23.92
N GLU A 92 1.17 -9.15 -22.87
CA GLU A 92 1.41 -7.72 -22.75
C GLU A 92 2.84 -7.48 -22.21
N GLU A 93 3.50 -6.44 -22.71
CA GLU A 93 4.83 -6.04 -22.26
C GLU A 93 4.74 -5.22 -20.96
N VAL A 94 5.59 -5.54 -19.99
CA VAL A 94 5.73 -4.80 -18.73
C VAL A 94 7.09 -4.09 -18.74
N TRP A 95 7.09 -2.76 -18.63
CA TRP A 95 8.30 -1.95 -18.66
C TRP A 95 8.66 -1.45 -17.27
N LEU A 96 9.41 -2.27 -16.53
CA LEU A 96 9.86 -1.94 -15.18
C LEU A 96 10.92 -0.83 -15.21
N LYS A 97 10.80 0.13 -14.29
CA LYS A 97 11.85 1.10 -13.98
C LYS A 97 12.88 0.43 -13.06
N ASN A 98 14.15 0.59 -13.42
CA ASN A 98 15.30 0.16 -12.60
C ASN A 98 15.69 1.22 -11.59
#